data_AF-U2K7T3-F1
#
_entry.id   AF-U2K7T3-F1
#
_cell.length_a   1.000
_cell.length_b   1.000
_cell.length_c   1.000
_cell.angle_alpha   90.00
_cell.angle_beta   90.00
_cell.angle_gamma   90.00
#
_symmetry.space_group_name_H-M   'P 1'
#
loop_
_entity.id
_entity.type
_entity.pdbx_description
1 polymer ?
#
loop_
_entity_poly.entity_id
_entity_poly.type
_entity_poly.pdbx_seq_one_letter_code
_entity_poly.pdbx_strand_id
1 'polypeptide(L)'
;MTYQFENPIACTEALVTAIEKLNDFEQYTLTILGIDQNGCYTNKGTVTINEEELQPLLQEKKLSFPKGIIGQRVKIISLEKLRQEQAKAALFQKIAEDGEEINVEF
;
A
#
# COMPACT_ATOMS: atom_id res chain seq x y z
N MET A 1 1.29 -20.12 -9.65
CA MET A 1 1.17 -18.96 -10.56
C MET A 1 1.34 -17.72 -9.71
N THR A 2 2.44 -17.01 -9.88
CA THR A 2 2.78 -15.79 -9.13
C THR A 2 2.25 -14.62 -9.94
N TYR A 3 1.12 -14.05 -9.54
CA TYR A 3 0.58 -12.86 -10.19
C TYR A 3 1.38 -11.65 -9.68
N GLN A 4 2.31 -11.17 -10.50
CA GLN A 4 2.79 -9.81 -10.43
C GLN A 4 1.69 -8.91 -11.00
N PHE A 5 1.31 -7.86 -10.27
CA PHE A 5 0.38 -6.85 -10.75
C PHE A 5 0.75 -6.47 -12.20
N GLU A 6 -0.21 -6.52 -13.13
CA GLU A 6 0.00 -6.21 -14.56
C GLU A 6 0.61 -4.82 -14.79
N ASN A 7 0.59 -3.97 -13.77
CA ASN A 7 1.30 -2.71 -13.76
C ASN A 7 2.05 -2.53 -12.43
N PRO A 8 3.32 -2.97 -12.31
CA PRO A 8 4.15 -2.76 -11.11
C PRO A 8 4.46 -1.28 -10.82
N ILE A 9 3.94 -0.37 -11.67
CA ILE A 9 4.06 1.08 -11.58
C ILE A 9 2.75 1.71 -11.05
N ALA A 10 1.66 0.95 -10.88
CA ALA A 10 0.38 1.49 -10.44
C ALA A 10 0.16 1.28 -8.94
N CYS A 11 -0.27 2.35 -8.27
CA CYS A 11 -0.91 2.19 -6.99
C CYS A 11 -2.22 1.40 -7.17
N THR A 12 -2.39 0.33 -6.39
CA THR A 12 -3.61 -0.49 -6.44
C THR A 12 -4.25 -0.59 -5.07
N GLU A 13 -5.57 -0.42 -5.02
CA GLU A 13 -6.35 -0.72 -3.83
C GLU A 13 -6.73 -2.19 -3.78
N ALA A 14 -6.69 -2.78 -2.59
CA ALA A 14 -7.09 -4.16 -2.39
C ALA A 14 -7.71 -4.38 -1.01
N LEU A 15 -8.59 -5.37 -0.91
CA LEU A 15 -9.11 -5.88 0.35
C LEU A 15 -8.25 -7.04 0.84
N VAL A 16 -7.82 -7.01 2.09
CA VAL A 16 -7.13 -8.16 2.70
C VAL A 16 -8.17 -9.19 3.11
N THR A 17 -8.02 -10.41 2.60
CA THR A 17 -8.99 -11.51 2.81
C THR A 17 -8.43 -12.61 3.70
N ALA A 18 -7.11 -12.77 3.76
CA ALA A 18 -6.45 -13.70 4.69
C ALA A 18 -5.03 -13.23 5.01
N ILE A 19 -4.48 -13.74 6.11
CA ILE A 19 -3.10 -13.56 6.53
C ILE A 19 -2.55 -14.87 7.06
N GLU A 20 -1.35 -15.23 6.64
CA GLU A 20 -0.65 -16.45 7.05
C GLU A 20 0.78 -16.10 7.43
N LYS A 21 1.30 -16.68 8.53
CA LYS A 21 2.71 -16.54 8.88
C LYS A 21 3.54 -17.35 7.88
N LEU A 22 4.48 -16.71 7.19
CA LEU A 22 5.27 -17.31 6.12
C LEU A 22 6.47 -18.10 6.66
N ASN A 23 7.16 -17.57 7.67
CA ASN A 23 8.35 -18.17 8.26
C ASN A 23 8.59 -17.65 9.68
N ASP A 24 9.58 -18.21 10.37
CA ASP A 24 9.96 -17.80 11.73
C ASP A 24 10.69 -16.44 11.79
N PHE A 25 10.99 -15.83 10.64
CA PHE A 25 11.55 -14.48 10.55
C PHE A 25 10.46 -13.39 10.52
N GLU A 26 9.33 -13.66 11.18
CA GLU A 26 8.27 -12.66 11.39
C GLU A 26 7.70 -12.07 10.09
N GLN A 27 7.69 -12.87 9.01
CA GLN A 27 7.08 -12.51 7.74
C GLN A 27 5.67 -13.08 7.62
N TYR A 28 4.77 -12.32 6.98
CA TYR A 28 3.39 -12.69 6.74
C TYR A 28 3.07 -12.60 5.25
N THR A 29 2.29 -13.56 4.76
CA THR A 29 1.66 -13.50 3.44
C THR A 29 0.23 -13.05 3.58
N LEU A 30 -0.12 -11.94 2.94
CA LEU A 30 -1.47 -11.42 2.83
C LEU A 30 -2.08 -11.94 1.53
N THR A 31 -3.26 -12.54 1.64
CA THR A 31 -4.12 -12.78 0.48
C THR A 31 -4.98 -11.56 0.26
N ILE A 32 -4.93 -11.00 -0.94
CA ILE A 32 -5.61 -9.75 -1.28
C ILE A 32 -6.57 -9.96 -2.46
N LEU A 33 -7.61 -9.13 -2.49
CA LEU A 33 -8.56 -9.03 -3.60
C LEU A 33 -8.50 -7.60 -4.12
N GLY A 34 -8.04 -7.41 -5.36
CA GLY A 34 -7.92 -6.09 -5.96
C GLY A 34 -9.28 -5.38 -6.06
N ILE A 35 -9.26 -4.06 -6.05
CA ILE A 35 -10.44 -3.20 -6.18
C ILE A 35 -10.15 -2.21 -7.31
N ASP A 36 -11.04 -2.15 -8.30
CA ASP A 36 -10.93 -1.17 -9.38
C ASP A 36 -11.49 0.21 -8.98
N GLN A 37 -11.37 1.18 -9.88
CA GLN A 37 -11.89 2.55 -9.68
C GLN A 37 -13.42 2.62 -9.49
N ASN A 38 -14.17 1.60 -9.87
CA ASN A 38 -15.61 1.52 -9.68
C ASN A 38 -15.97 0.85 -8.35
N GLY A 39 -14.98 0.44 -7.55
CA GLY A 39 -15.18 -0.30 -6.30
C GLY A 39 -15.51 -1.78 -6.51
N CYS A 40 -15.36 -2.30 -7.74
CA CYS A 40 -15.60 -3.70 -8.05
C CYS A 40 -14.37 -4.54 -7.70
N TYR A 41 -14.62 -5.75 -7.18
CA TYR A 41 -13.55 -6.70 -6.90
C TYR A 41 -12.97 -7.25 -8.20
N THR A 42 -11.64 -7.30 -8.26
CA THR A 42 -10.89 -7.76 -9.42
C THR A 42 -10.11 -9.04 -9.07
N ASN A 43 -8.84 -9.10 -9.47
CA ASN A 43 -8.01 -10.29 -9.35
C ASN A 43 -7.57 -10.52 -7.90
N LYS A 44 -7.44 -11.80 -7.55
CA LYS A 44 -6.80 -12.24 -6.30
C LYS A 44 -5.29 -12.17 -6.45
N GLY A 45 -4.61 -11.70 -5.41
CA GLY A 45 -3.15 -11.63 -5.34
C GLY A 45 -2.62 -12.05 -3.97
N THR A 46 -1.29 -12.09 -3.86
CA THR A 46 -0.58 -12.31 -2.60
C THR A 46 0.50 -11.26 -2.43
N VAL A 47 0.65 -10.75 -1.21
CA VAL A 47 1.70 -9.78 -0.84
C VAL A 47 2.40 -10.27 0.41
N THR A 48 3.72 -10.16 0.44
CA THR A 48 4.52 -10.43 1.64
C THR A 48 4.78 -9.13 2.39
N ILE A 49 4.67 -9.16 3.71
CA ILE A 49 4.95 -8.03 4.60
C ILE A 49 5.66 -8.53 5.86
N ASN A 50 6.59 -7.75 6.39
CA ASN A 50 7.27 -8.07 7.64
C ASN A 50 6.49 -7.54 8.86
N GLU A 51 6.72 -8.11 10.03
CA GLU A 51 6.10 -7.66 11.29
C GLU A 51 6.36 -6.18 11.59
N GLU A 52 7.60 -5.73 11.40
CA GLU A 52 8.02 -4.33 11.61
C GLU A 52 7.22 -3.33 10.77
N GLU A 53 6.74 -3.74 9.58
CA GLU A 53 5.91 -2.93 8.70
C GLU A 53 4.42 -3.06 9.05
N LEU A 54 3.97 -4.26 9.43
CA LEU A 54 2.56 -4.54 9.71
C LEU A 54 2.10 -3.99 11.07
N GLN A 55 2.94 -4.09 12.10
CA GLN A 55 2.62 -3.68 13.46
C GLN A 55 2.20 -2.20 13.58
N PRO A 56 2.94 -1.21 13.02
CA PRO A 56 2.53 0.19 13.11
C PRO A 56 1.20 0.46 12.40
N LEU A 57 0.95 -0.19 11.24
CA LEU A 57 -0.30 -0.05 10.49
C LEU A 57 -1.52 -0.51 11.31
N LEU A 58 -1.35 -1.56 12.11
CA LEU A 58 -2.41 -2.06 12.98
C LEU A 58 -2.57 -1.22 14.24
N GLN A 59 -1.48 -0.75 14.83
CA GLN A 59 -1.52 0.13 16.01
C GLN A 59 -2.21 1.45 15.72
N GLU A 60 -1.92 2.09 14.58
CA GLU A 60 -2.55 3.35 14.15
C GLU A 60 -4.09 3.23 14.16
N LYS A 61 -4.59 2.09 13.68
CA LYS A 61 -6.03 1.79 13.62
C LYS A 61 -6.58 1.06 14.84
N LYS A 62 -5.77 0.82 15.88
CA LYS A 62 -6.12 0.04 17.08
C LYS A 62 -6.67 -1.35 16.75
N LEU A 63 -6.12 -1.98 15.73
CA LEU A 63 -6.50 -3.31 15.26
C LEU A 63 -5.68 -4.39 15.96
N SER A 64 -6.25 -5.59 16.09
CA SER A 64 -5.57 -6.72 16.70
C SER A 64 -4.44 -7.23 15.81
N PHE A 65 -3.29 -7.55 16.40
CA PHE A 65 -2.18 -8.14 15.66
C PHE A 65 -2.32 -9.68 15.58
N PRO A 66 -1.97 -10.33 14.44
CA PRO A 66 -1.83 -9.76 13.09
C PRO A 66 -3.18 -9.77 12.32
N LYS A 67 -4.19 -10.47 12.84
CA LYS A 67 -5.46 -10.77 12.14
C LYS A 67 -6.37 -9.56 11.92
N GLY A 68 -6.18 -8.47 12.64
CA GLY A 68 -6.97 -7.24 12.50
C GLY A 68 -6.81 -6.57 11.14
N ILE A 69 -5.79 -6.94 10.35
CA ILE A 69 -5.65 -6.49 8.96
C ILE A 69 -6.71 -7.12 8.04
N ILE A 70 -7.27 -8.28 8.38
CA ILE A 70 -8.30 -8.94 7.55
C ILE A 70 -9.53 -8.04 7.49
N GLY A 71 -10.08 -7.85 6.29
CA GLY A 71 -11.20 -6.96 6.03
C GLY A 71 -10.81 -5.49 5.87
N GLN A 72 -9.53 -5.13 6.07
CA GLN A 72 -9.06 -3.78 5.78
C GLN A 72 -8.80 -3.58 4.29
N ARG A 73 -9.16 -2.39 3.80
CA ARG A 73 -8.69 -1.89 2.51
C ARG A 73 -7.28 -1.37 2.67
N VAL A 74 -6.39 -1.82 1.80
CA VAL A 74 -4.99 -1.43 1.74
C VAL A 74 -4.66 -0.85 0.39
N LYS A 75 -3.74 0.09 0.37
CA LYS A 75 -3.21 0.74 -0.84
C LYS A 75 -1.79 0.20 -1.04
N ILE A 76 -1.60 -0.58 -2.10
CA ILE A 76 -0.30 -1.16 -2.44
C ILE A 76 0.36 -0.22 -3.43
N ILE A 77 1.57 0.24 -3.09
CA ILE A 77 2.33 1.21 -3.88
C ILE A 77 3.71 0.60 -4.12
N SER A 78 4.22 0.70 -5.35
CA SER A 78 5.59 0.29 -5.64
C SER A 78 6.60 1.29 -5.07
N LEU A 79 7.80 0.81 -4.75
CA LEU A 79 8.85 1.65 -4.17
C LEU A 79 9.20 2.85 -5.05
N GLU A 80 9.19 2.68 -6.37
CA GLU A 80 9.46 3.77 -7.32
C GLU A 80 8.37 4.85 -7.25
N LYS A 81 7.09 4.45 -7.19
CA LYS A 81 5.98 5.39 -7.02
C LYS A 81 6.02 6.10 -5.69
N LEU A 82 6.37 5.39 -4.61
CA LEU A 82 6.52 6.00 -3.29
C LEU A 82 7.60 7.09 -3.32
N ARG A 83 8.75 6.84 -3.97
CA ARG A 83 9.80 7.86 -4.13
C ARG A 83 9.34 9.05 -4.97
N GLN A 84 8.58 8.83 -6.04
CA GLN A 84 8.01 9.91 -6.85
C GLN A 84 7.03 10.78 -6.04
N GLU A 85 6.14 10.16 -5.26
CA GLU A 85 5.20 10.88 -4.39
C GLU A 85 5.92 11.67 -3.30
N GLN A 86 6.95 11.10 -2.68
CA GLN A 86 7.78 11.78 -1.69
C GLN A 86 8.54 12.98 -2.28
N ALA A 87 9.16 12.80 -3.45
CA ALA A 87 9.85 13.89 -4.16
C ALA A 87 8.88 15.01 -4.53
N LYS A 88 7.68 14.67 -5.01
CA LYS A 88 6.61 15.62 -5.30
C LYS A 88 6.16 16.36 -4.05
N ALA A 89 5.92 15.67 -2.93
CA ALA A 89 5.52 16.27 -1.67
C ALA A 89 6.59 17.22 -1.10
N ALA A 90 7.86 16.84 -1.17
CA ALA A 90 8.98 17.70 -0.76
C ALA A 90 9.07 18.96 -1.62
N LEU A 91 8.81 18.86 -2.92
CA LEU A 91 8.76 20.00 -3.83
C LEU A 91 7.61 20.95 -3.45
N PHE A 92 6.42 20.42 -3.16
CA PHE A 92 5.29 21.24 -2.70
C PHE A 92 5.51 21.90 -1.34
N GLN A 93 6.18 21.23 -0.39
CA GLN A 93 6.54 21.85 0.88
C GLN A 93 7.47 23.04 0.67
N LYS A 94 8.49 22.88 -0.18
CA LYS A 94 9.42 23.97 -0.51
C LYS A 94 8.72 25.15 -1.18
N ILE A 95 7.77 24.87 -2.07
CA ILE A 95 6.94 25.89 -2.74
C ILE A 95 6.03 26.61 -1.75
N ALA A 96 5.41 25.89 -0.82
CA ALA A 96 4.56 26.47 0.22
C ALA A 96 5.34 27.37 1.19
N GLU A 97 6.63 27.11 1.40
CA GLU A 97 7.54 27.95 2.17
C GLU A 97 8.02 29.19 1.40
N ASP A 98 8.25 29.08 0.09
CA ASP A 98 8.71 30.19 -0.78
C ASP A 98 7.56 31.10 -1.29
N GLY A 99 6.30 30.68 -1.19
CA GLY A 99 5.13 31.52 -1.51
C GLY A 99 4.91 31.83 -3.00
N GLU A 100 5.60 31.14 -3.90
CA GLU A 100 5.54 31.39 -5.35
C GLU A 100 4.57 30.41 -6.05
N GLU A 101 3.53 30.95 -6.71
CA GLU A 101 2.63 30.15 -7.57
C GLU A 101 3.34 29.79 -8.88
N ILE A 102 3.57 28.49 -9.11
CA ILE A 102 3.98 27.97 -10.42
C ILE A 102 2.98 26.94 -10.96
N ASN A 103 2.58 27.14 -12.21
CA ASN A 103 1.72 26.21 -12.95
C ASN A 103 2.45 24.89 -13.17
N VAL A 104 1.91 23.81 -12.60
CA VAL A 104 2.37 22.45 -12.87
C VAL A 104 1.39 21.83 -13.86
N GLU A 105 1.78 21.72 -15.14
CA GLU A 105 1.00 20.96 -16.12
C GLU A 105 1.15 19.45 -15.87
N PHE A 106 0.02 18.74 -15.90
CA PHE A 106 -0.12 17.31 -15.61
C PHE A 106 0.04 16.44 -16.85
#